data_AF-A0A967LMY5-F1
#
_entry.id   AF-A0A967LMY5-F1
#
_cell.length_a   1.000
_cell.length_b   1.000
_cell.length_c   1.000
_cell.angle_alpha   90.00
_cell.angle_beta   90.00
_cell.angle_gamma   90.00
#
_symmetry.space_group_name_H-M   'P 1'
#
loop_
_entity.id
_entity.type
_entity.pdbx_description
1 polymer ?
#
loop_
_entity_poly.entity_id
_entity_poly.type
_entity_poly.pdbx_seq_one_letter_code
_entity_poly.pdbx_strand_id
1 'polypeptide(L)' 'VYAYGSQFEGKKGMGEVYPGGDRDLRDQLRVHAAYYGGLIRTAYGEPFWTRETMAVGDPVGLPVASF' A
#
# COMPACT_ATOMS: atom_id res chain seq x y z
N VAL A 1 -10.78 -4.88 1.24
CA VAL A 1 -10.69 -4.72 2.72
C VAL A 1 -12.05 -4.80 3.41
N TYR A 2 -13.07 -4.06 2.97
CA TYR A 2 -14.39 -4.04 3.65
C TYR A 2 -15.12 -5.39 3.70
N ALA A 3 -14.92 -6.27 2.70
CA ALA A 3 -15.50 -7.61 2.68
C ALA A 3 -14.98 -8.53 3.82
N TYR A 4 -13.83 -8.21 4.43
CA TYR A 4 -13.21 -9.01 5.48
C TYR A 4 -13.38 -8.37 6.86
N GLY A 5 -14.63 -8.08 7.23
CA GLY A 5 -14.99 -7.36 8.47
C GLY A 5 -14.31 -7.94 9.72
N SER A 6 -14.35 -9.26 9.91
CA SER A 6 -13.75 -9.95 11.07
C SER A 6 -12.25 -9.69 11.25
N GLN A 7 -11.56 -9.29 10.19
CA GLN A 7 -10.14 -9.00 10.21
C GLN A 7 -9.89 -7.50 10.42
N PHE A 8 -10.68 -6.62 9.81
CA PHE A 8 -10.35 -5.18 9.75
C PHE A 8 -11.22 -4.26 10.61
N GLU A 9 -12.42 -4.67 11.00
CA GLU A 9 -13.35 -3.79 11.71
C GLU A 9 -12.95 -3.60 13.17
N GLY A 10 -12.72 -2.35 13.60
CA GLY A 10 -12.35 -2.00 14.97
C GLY A 10 -10.96 -2.46 15.38
N LYS A 11 -10.19 -3.04 14.46
CA LYS A 11 -8.83 -3.49 14.72
C LYS A 11 -7.84 -2.36 14.53
N LYS A 12 -6.87 -2.26 15.43
CA LYS A 12 -5.76 -1.28 15.36
C LYS A 12 -4.44 -1.91 14.91
N GLY A 13 -4.40 -3.24 14.81
CA GLY A 13 -3.25 -4.02 14.37
C GLY A 13 -3.65 -5.45 14.02
N MET A 14 -2.75 -6.17 13.35
CA MET A 14 -2.93 -7.53 12.86
C MET A 14 -1.97 -8.54 13.53
N GLY A 15 -1.45 -8.20 14.71
CA GLY A 15 -0.49 -9.03 15.43
C GLY A 15 0.95 -8.53 15.31
N GLU A 16 1.14 -7.28 14.88
CA GLU A 16 2.43 -6.64 14.94
C GLU A 16 2.85 -6.44 16.41
N VAL A 17 4.15 -6.56 16.70
CA VAL A 17 4.70 -6.21 18.02
C VAL A 17 4.50 -4.71 18.31
N TYR A 18 4.57 -3.88 17.25
CA TYR A 18 4.39 -2.43 17.31
C TYR A 18 3.39 -1.99 16.22
N PRO A 19 2.09 -1.93 16.53
CA PRO A 19 1.08 -1.48 15.58
C PRO A 19 1.23 0.02 15.27
N GLY A 20 0.58 0.50 14.20
CA GLY A 20 0.64 1.90 13.74
C GLY A 20 -0.07 2.93 14.63
N GLY A 21 -0.17 2.64 15.93
CA GLY A 21 -0.77 3.45 16.97
C GLY A 21 -2.25 3.13 17.21
N ASP A 22 -3.00 4.16 17.63
CA ASP A 22 -4.39 4.01 18.06
C ASP A 22 -5.43 4.11 16.95
N ARG A 23 -5.00 4.38 15.72
CA ARG A 23 -5.89 4.53 14.55
C ARG A 23 -6.46 3.18 14.13
N ASP A 24 -7.67 3.18 13.59
CA ASP A 24 -8.24 1.99 12.95
C ASP A 24 -7.35 1.56 11.77
N LEU A 25 -7.19 0.25 11.60
CA LEU A 25 -6.34 -0.35 10.59
C LEU A 25 -6.73 0.09 9.17
N ARG A 26 -8.01 0.32 8.90
CA ARG A 26 -8.47 0.83 7.59
C ARG A 26 -7.98 2.25 7.34
N ASP A 27 -7.91 3.07 8.38
CA ASP A 27 -7.39 4.44 8.28
C ASP A 27 -5.87 4.45 8.18
N GLN A 28 -5.18 3.54 8.86
CA GLN A 28 -3.74 3.34 8.67
C GLN A 28 -3.43 2.97 7.21
N LEU A 29 -4.22 2.08 6.61
CA LEU A 29 -4.07 1.69 5.20
C LEU A 29 -4.26 2.87 4.24
N ARG A 30 -5.28 3.71 4.49
CA ARG A 30 -5.52 4.93 3.70
C ARG A 30 -4.37 5.91 3.78
N VAL A 31 -3.82 6.13 4.98
CA VAL A 31 -2.68 7.04 5.19
C VAL A 31 -1.44 6.50 4.48
N HIS A 32 -1.19 5.19 4.56
CA HIS A 32 -0.09 4.55 3.86
C HIS A 32 -0.19 4.76 2.34
N ALA A 33 -1.38 4.48 1.77
CA ALA A 33 -1.61 4.70 0.35
C ALA A 33 -1.51 6.17 -0.04
N ALA A 34 -1.99 7.09 0.80
CA ALA A 34 -1.89 8.53 0.54
C ALA A 34 -0.45 9.03 0.56
N TYR A 35 0.37 8.53 1.49
CA TYR A 35 1.79 8.88 1.57
C TYR A 35 2.53 8.49 0.28
N TYR A 36 2.39 7.24 -0.17
CA TYR A 36 3.07 6.79 -1.39
C TYR A 36 2.48 7.38 -2.67
N GLY A 37 1.16 7.64 -2.70
CA GLY A 37 0.54 8.40 -3.80
C GLY A 37 1.11 9.81 -3.93
N GLY A 38 1.30 10.49 -2.79
CA GLY A 38 1.88 11.83 -2.74
C GLY A 38 3.27 11.91 -3.40
N LEU A 39 4.08 10.85 -3.28
CA LEU A 39 5.42 10.79 -3.91
C LEU A 39 5.38 10.84 -5.45
N ILE A 40 4.27 10.40 -6.05
CA ILE A 40 4.05 10.40 -7.50
C ILE A 40 2.97 11.41 -7.94
N ARG A 41 2.60 12.34 -7.05
CA ARG A 41 1.57 13.38 -7.28
C ARG A 41 0.18 12.82 -7.61
N THR A 42 -0.18 11.70 -6.99
CA THR A 42 -1.54 11.16 -7.01
C THR A 42 -2.13 11.14 -5.61
N ALA A 43 -3.45 10.98 -5.49
CA ALA A 43 -4.11 10.92 -4.19
C ALA A 43 -3.72 9.67 -3.38
N TYR A 44 -3.49 8.55 -4.08
CA TYR A 44 -3.17 7.25 -3.47
C TYR A 44 -2.24 6.45 -4.40
N GLY A 45 -1.35 5.65 -3.82
CA GLY A 45 -0.45 4.76 -4.53
C GLY A 45 0.03 3.62 -3.63
N GLU A 46 0.36 2.48 -4.23
CA GLU A 46 0.90 1.32 -3.54
C GLU A 46 2.39 1.13 -3.91
N PRO A 47 3.30 1.04 -2.93
CA PRO A 47 4.69 0.78 -3.21
C PRO A 47 4.93 -0.70 -3.53
N PHE A 48 5.78 -0.97 -4.52
CA PHE A 48 6.22 -2.32 -4.86
C PHE A 48 7.73 -2.46 -4.67
N TRP A 49 8.16 -3.65 -4.26
CA TRP A 49 9.57 -4.00 -4.14
C TRP A 49 9.90 -5.20 -5.03
N THR A 50 11.03 -5.13 -5.72
CA THR A 50 11.56 -6.21 -6.56
C THR A 50 12.82 -6.80 -5.95
N ARG A 51 13.02 -8.11 -6.12
CA ARG A 51 14.24 -8.80 -5.62
C ARG A 51 15.50 -8.32 -6.34
N GLU A 52 15.38 -8.10 -7.64
CA GLU A 52 16.49 -7.70 -8.50
C GLU A 52 16.34 -6.24 -8.90
N THR A 53 17.47 -5.53 -9.00
CA THR A 53 17.51 -4.13 -9.42
C THR A 53 17.13 -4.04 -10.90
N MET A 54 16.12 -3.23 -11.19
CA MET A 54 15.64 -3.00 -12.55
C MET A 54 15.93 -1.56 -12.99
N ALA A 55 16.61 -1.39 -14.12
CA ALA A 55 16.71 -0.11 -14.79
C ALA A 55 15.48 0.10 -15.68
N VAL A 56 14.72 1.16 -15.43
CA VAL A 56 13.51 1.49 -16.18
C VAL A 56 13.70 2.86 -16.82
N GLY A 57 13.72 2.90 -18.15
CA GLY A 57 13.79 4.15 -18.91
C GLY A 57 12.43 4.86 -19.00
N ASP A 58 11.40 4.09 -19.37
CA ASP A 58 10.00 4.52 -19.40
C ASP A 58 9.14 3.44 -18.72
N PRO A 59 8.38 3.76 -17.66
CA PRO A 59 7.45 2.83 -17.02
C PRO A 59 6.43 2.21 -17.98
N VAL A 60 6.02 2.90 -19.05
CA VAL A 60 5.07 2.37 -20.05
C VAL A 60 5.74 1.34 -20.97
N GLY A 61 7.06 1.42 -21.11
CA GLY A 61 7.86 0.47 -21.90
C GLY A 61 8.25 -0.80 -21.16
N LEU A 62 7.76 -1.00 -19.93
CA LEU A 62 8.02 -2.23 -19.18
C LEU A 62 7.50 -3.45 -19.97
N PRO A 63 8.31 -4.51 -20.16
CA PRO A 63 7.91 -5.73 -20.87
C PRO A 63 7.03 -6.58 -19.95
N VAL A 64 5.86 -6.05 -19.59
CA VAL A 64 4.85 -6.72 -18.78
C VAL A 64 3.69 -7.13 -19.69
N ALA A 65 3.10 -8.29 -19.41
CA ALA A 65 1.85 -8.68 -20.04
C ALA A 65 0.73 -7.84 -19.41
N SER A 66 0.37 -6.73 -20.06
CA SER A 66 -0.82 -5.95 -19.73
C SER A 66 -2.04 -6.60 -20.41
N PHE A 67 -3.00 -7.06 -19.62
CA PHE A 67 -4.25 -7.69 -20.07
C PHE A 67 -5.47 -6.82 -19.72
#